data_AF-A0A0K6FLW7-F1
#
_entry.id   AF-A0A0K6FLW7-F1
#
_cell.length_a   1.000
_cell.length_b   1.000
_cell.length_c   1.000
_cell.angle_alpha   90.00
_cell.angle_beta   90.00
_cell.angle_gamma   90.00
#
_symmetry.space_group_name_H-M   'P 1'
#
loop_
_entity.id
_entity.type
_entity.pdbx_description
1 polymer ?
#
loop_
_entity_poly.entity_id
_entity_poly.type
_entity_poly.pdbx_seq_one_letter_code
_entity_poly.pdbx_strand_id
1 'polypeptide(L)'
;MSPLSLQMTGKSSAGLAQMNIQNHSKGEGNTIMVADFVCAQFGWLRGKNGESARVILRPGVNRDGWFTSARVVKQLEDAVKIVQEAYPEYTHIFVYDNAPSHTKRPEDAISARAMPKGEVKIFPRPITVKRSNGTTEKVTPPRMEPGRLPDGTLQSFYLPDDHEDVNRRGSFKGMAQILRERGLYEAAEKKAECRGFNQPDFESRDSNLEEVARKLGTRVIFLPKYHCELNPIEQCWGYAKRKYRQMPPTNNENTMIKYIIEALDSIPIDSIRKFAARSQRFIDAYANHKNGEKAIEWATKEFRSHRQTPAHISYEQIAPQYVHTQTYVFSS
;
A
#
# COMPACT_ATOMS: atom_id res chain seq x y z
N MET A 1 5.23 -11.12 -0.34
CA MET A 1 4.84 -10.96 -1.76
C MET A 1 4.40 -9.53 -1.98
N SER A 2 4.93 -8.83 -3.01
CA SER A 2 4.62 -7.42 -3.24
C SER A 2 3.61 -7.19 -4.36
N PRO A 3 2.61 -6.30 -4.23
CA PRO A 3 1.84 -5.82 -5.37
C PRO A 3 2.20 -4.36 -5.69
N LEU A 4 2.29 -4.08 -6.99
CA LEU A 4 2.27 -2.71 -7.51
C LEU A 4 1.52 -2.70 -8.84
N SER A 5 0.81 -1.61 -9.13
CA SER A 5 0.00 -1.48 -10.33
C SER A 5 0.84 -1.13 -11.56
N LEU A 6 0.79 -1.97 -12.60
CA LEU A 6 1.42 -1.76 -13.89
C LEU A 6 0.48 -1.03 -14.86
N GLN A 7 0.86 0.17 -15.33
CA GLN A 7 0.11 0.92 -16.36
C GLN A 7 0.74 0.77 -17.76
N MET A 8 -0.03 0.29 -18.75
CA MET A 8 0.42 0.15 -20.15
C MET A 8 -0.56 0.82 -21.14
N THR A 9 -0.02 1.53 -22.15
CA THR A 9 -0.76 2.31 -23.16
C THR A 9 -0.32 1.93 -24.58
N GLY A 10 -1.26 1.79 -25.53
CA GLY A 10 -0.97 1.52 -26.96
C GLY A 10 -1.02 2.76 -27.87
N LYS A 11 -0.43 2.68 -29.08
CA LYS A 11 -0.53 3.70 -30.15
C LYS A 11 -0.51 3.03 -31.54
N SER A 12 -1.16 3.67 -32.52
CA SER A 12 -1.25 3.26 -33.93
C SER A 12 -0.23 4.00 -34.81
N SER A 13 0.28 3.31 -35.84
CA SER A 13 0.61 3.87 -37.15
C SER A 13 0.85 2.73 -38.15
N ALA A 14 0.25 2.84 -39.33
CA ALA A 14 0.43 1.91 -40.46
C ALA A 14 1.80 2.09 -41.11
N GLY A 15 2.44 1.01 -41.56
CA GLY A 15 3.61 1.05 -42.43
C GLY A 15 4.68 -0.01 -42.15
N LEU A 16 4.83 -0.91 -43.14
CA LEU A 16 5.91 -1.84 -43.51
C LEU A 16 7.12 -2.07 -42.59
N ALA A 17 7.48 -3.35 -42.48
CA ALA A 17 8.49 -3.94 -41.63
C ALA A 17 9.94 -3.45 -41.88
N GLN A 18 10.59 -3.05 -40.79
CA GLN A 18 12.01 -3.27 -40.55
C GLN A 18 12.22 -3.40 -39.03
N MET A 19 12.86 -4.49 -38.60
CA MET A 19 13.15 -4.82 -37.20
C MET A 19 14.17 -3.85 -36.59
N ASN A 20 13.76 -2.62 -36.35
CA ASN A 20 14.42 -1.68 -35.45
C ASN A 20 13.56 -1.62 -34.19
N ILE A 21 14.16 -1.79 -33.01
CA ILE A 21 13.48 -1.55 -31.74
C ILE A 21 13.24 -0.04 -31.65
N GLN A 22 12.20 0.46 -32.32
CA GLN A 22 11.75 1.83 -32.22
C GLN A 22 11.14 2.01 -30.83
N ASN A 23 11.78 2.87 -30.03
CA ASN A 23 11.20 3.33 -28.77
C ASN A 23 9.97 4.19 -29.07
N HIS A 24 8.78 3.58 -29.05
CA HIS A 24 7.54 4.32 -29.25
C HIS A 24 7.23 5.22 -28.04
N SER A 25 6.93 6.50 -28.29
CA SER A 25 6.41 7.43 -27.28
C SER A 25 5.08 6.92 -26.70
N LYS A 26 4.81 7.18 -25.40
CA LYS A 26 3.47 6.94 -24.82
C LYS A 26 2.39 7.66 -25.64
N GLY A 27 1.21 7.04 -25.76
CA GLY A 27 0.09 7.60 -26.50
C GLY A 27 -1.17 7.74 -25.66
N GLU A 28 -2.16 8.43 -26.22
CA GLU A 28 -3.51 8.59 -25.66
C GLU A 28 -4.37 7.31 -25.74
N GLY A 29 -3.74 6.14 -25.90
CA GLY A 29 -4.45 4.87 -26.03
C GLY A 29 -5.03 4.38 -24.70
N ASN A 30 -5.93 3.40 -24.82
CA ASN A 30 -6.56 2.74 -23.68
C ASN A 30 -5.50 2.27 -22.68
N THR A 31 -5.69 2.66 -21.42
CA THR A 31 -4.84 2.20 -20.33
C THR A 31 -5.38 0.88 -19.79
N ILE A 32 -4.49 -0.09 -19.58
CA ILE A 32 -4.75 -1.26 -18.75
C ILE A 32 -3.84 -1.22 -17.52
N MET A 33 -4.43 -1.50 -16.37
CA MET A 33 -3.76 -1.60 -15.09
C MET A 33 -3.73 -3.06 -14.65
N VAL A 34 -2.57 -3.55 -14.19
CA VAL A 34 -2.44 -4.91 -13.62
C VAL A 34 -1.84 -4.84 -12.23
N ALA A 35 -2.40 -5.58 -11.28
CA ALA A 35 -1.79 -5.83 -9.97
C ALA A 35 -1.66 -7.34 -9.77
N ASP A 36 -0.58 -7.82 -9.16
CA ASP A 36 -0.33 -9.23 -8.89
C ASP A 36 0.69 -9.36 -7.75
N PHE A 37 0.92 -10.58 -7.27
CA PHE A 37 1.88 -10.90 -6.23
C PHE A 37 2.98 -11.82 -6.76
N VAL A 38 4.21 -11.58 -6.32
CA VAL A 38 5.37 -12.42 -6.71
C VAL A 38 6.17 -12.88 -5.49
N CYS A 39 6.68 -14.10 -5.57
CA CYS A 39 7.60 -14.72 -4.62
C CYS A 39 8.84 -15.26 -5.36
N ALA A 40 10.03 -15.16 -4.76
CA ALA A 40 11.26 -15.66 -5.36
C ALA A 40 11.27 -17.19 -5.51
N GLN A 41 10.59 -17.91 -4.64
CA GLN A 41 10.57 -19.38 -4.65
C GLN A 41 9.64 -19.92 -5.73
N PHE A 42 8.42 -19.38 -5.81
CA PHE A 42 7.31 -19.91 -6.61
C PHE A 42 6.95 -19.07 -7.84
N GLY A 43 7.44 -17.84 -7.94
CA GLY A 43 7.09 -16.92 -9.03
C GLY A 43 5.81 -16.15 -8.76
N TRP A 44 4.98 -15.96 -9.78
CA TRP A 44 3.66 -15.34 -9.64
C TRP A 44 2.78 -16.16 -8.69
N LEU A 45 2.00 -15.49 -7.84
CA LEU A 45 1.09 -16.17 -6.94
C LEU A 45 0.01 -16.91 -7.74
N ARG A 46 0.03 -18.23 -7.63
CA ARG A 46 -0.95 -19.13 -8.23
C ARG A 46 -1.39 -20.18 -7.23
N GLY A 47 -2.68 -20.53 -7.28
CA GLY A 47 -3.25 -21.64 -6.55
C GLY A 47 -3.03 -22.99 -7.25
N LYS A 48 -3.42 -24.07 -6.57
CA LYS A 48 -3.20 -25.45 -7.03
C LYS A 48 -3.94 -25.77 -8.34
N ASN A 49 -5.05 -25.09 -8.61
CA ASN A 49 -5.87 -25.31 -9.81
C ASN A 49 -5.77 -24.14 -10.80
N GLY A 50 -4.74 -23.29 -10.67
CA GLY A 50 -4.53 -22.13 -11.52
C GLY A 50 -5.25 -20.86 -11.04
N GLU A 51 -5.78 -20.84 -9.82
CA GLU A 51 -6.31 -19.63 -9.19
C GLU A 51 -5.24 -18.53 -9.16
N SER A 52 -5.67 -17.27 -9.19
CA SER A 52 -4.76 -16.13 -9.26
C SER A 52 -5.35 -14.94 -8.52
N ALA A 53 -4.53 -14.23 -7.76
CA ALA A 53 -4.86 -12.93 -7.18
C ALA A 53 -4.55 -11.76 -8.14
N ARG A 54 -4.21 -12.05 -9.41
CA ARG A 54 -3.96 -11.04 -10.43
C ARG A 54 -5.24 -10.26 -10.72
N VAL A 55 -5.18 -8.95 -10.58
CA VAL A 55 -6.23 -8.03 -10.98
C VAL A 55 -5.84 -7.38 -12.29
N ILE A 56 -6.75 -7.42 -13.27
CA ILE A 56 -6.66 -6.64 -14.50
C ILE A 56 -7.80 -5.63 -14.47
N LEU A 57 -7.46 -4.36 -14.65
CA LEU A 57 -8.37 -3.23 -14.49
C LEU A 57 -8.28 -2.30 -15.69
N ARG A 58 -9.44 -1.85 -16.18
CA ARG A 58 -9.58 -0.76 -17.14
C ARG A 58 -9.85 0.54 -16.38
N PRO A 59 -8.83 1.34 -16.02
CA PRO A 59 -9.06 2.54 -15.24
C PRO A 59 -9.90 3.57 -16.00
N GLY A 60 -10.85 4.18 -15.30
CA GLY A 60 -11.68 5.28 -15.80
C GLY A 60 -13.10 5.27 -15.23
N VAL A 61 -13.71 6.46 -15.15
CA VAL A 61 -15.09 6.65 -14.63
C VAL A 61 -16.11 5.88 -15.45
N ASN A 62 -15.94 5.84 -16.78
CA ASN A 62 -16.80 5.11 -17.71
C ASN A 62 -16.24 3.71 -18.06
N ARG A 63 -15.39 3.16 -17.20
CA ARG A 63 -14.75 1.84 -17.38
C ARG A 63 -14.89 1.05 -16.07
N ASP A 64 -13.84 0.37 -15.62
CA ASP A 64 -13.90 -0.46 -14.41
C ASP A 64 -13.76 0.35 -13.11
N GLY A 65 -13.66 1.68 -13.18
CA GLY A 65 -13.39 2.56 -12.05
C GLY A 65 -11.90 2.67 -11.72
N TRP A 66 -11.59 3.14 -10.50
CA TRP A 66 -10.22 3.30 -10.03
C TRP A 66 -9.79 2.14 -9.12
N PHE A 67 -8.49 1.87 -9.03
CA PHE A 67 -7.94 0.88 -8.11
C PHE A 67 -7.90 1.46 -6.68
N THR A 68 -9.03 1.36 -5.99
CA THR A 68 -9.22 1.93 -4.64
C THR A 68 -8.60 1.07 -3.55
N SER A 69 -8.42 1.64 -2.35
CA SER A 69 -7.99 0.89 -1.16
C SER A 69 -8.87 -0.35 -0.89
N ALA A 70 -10.18 -0.26 -1.11
CA ALA A 70 -11.08 -1.40 -0.98
C ALA A 70 -10.76 -2.54 -1.96
N ARG A 71 -10.33 -2.22 -3.20
CA ARG A 71 -9.89 -3.24 -4.16
C ARG A 71 -8.54 -3.85 -3.80
N VAL A 72 -7.65 -3.07 -3.20
CA VAL A 72 -6.37 -3.56 -2.67
C VAL A 72 -6.62 -4.56 -1.54
N VAL A 73 -7.51 -4.21 -0.60
CA VAL A 73 -7.94 -5.11 0.49
C VAL A 73 -8.58 -6.38 -0.07
N LYS A 74 -9.48 -6.24 -1.05
CA LYS A 74 -10.10 -7.41 -1.69
C LYS A 74 -9.07 -8.33 -2.36
N GLN A 75 -8.09 -7.75 -3.06
CA GLN A 75 -7.00 -8.51 -3.67
C GLN A 75 -6.18 -9.26 -2.61
N LEU A 76 -5.94 -8.65 -1.45
CA LEU A 76 -5.27 -9.31 -0.32
C LEU A 76 -6.07 -10.51 0.18
N GLU A 77 -7.39 -10.36 0.40
CA GLU A 77 -8.24 -11.47 0.84
C GLU A 77 -8.16 -12.67 -0.11
N ASP A 78 -8.26 -12.41 -1.42
CA ASP A 78 -8.17 -13.45 -2.44
C ASP A 78 -6.77 -14.09 -2.46
N ALA A 79 -5.71 -13.30 -2.28
CA ALA A 79 -4.34 -13.79 -2.19
C ALA A 79 -4.10 -14.63 -0.93
N VAL A 80 -4.65 -14.24 0.22
CA VAL A 80 -4.55 -14.97 1.48
C VAL A 80 -5.19 -16.34 1.36
N LYS A 81 -6.39 -16.41 0.77
CA LYS A 81 -7.06 -17.68 0.49
C LYS A 81 -6.17 -18.60 -0.34
N ILE A 82 -5.59 -18.09 -1.42
CA ILE A 82 -4.70 -18.88 -2.29
C ILE A 82 -3.50 -19.41 -1.51
N VAL A 83 -2.81 -18.57 -0.72
CA VAL A 83 -1.58 -19.01 -0.04
C VAL A 83 -1.87 -20.01 1.08
N GLN A 84 -2.97 -19.83 1.83
CA GLN A 84 -3.36 -20.76 2.89
C GLN A 84 -3.73 -22.14 2.33
N GLU A 85 -4.36 -22.21 1.16
CA GLU A 85 -4.70 -23.48 0.52
C GLU A 85 -3.50 -24.11 -0.20
N ALA A 86 -2.68 -23.31 -0.87
CA ALA A 86 -1.61 -23.79 -1.73
C ALA A 86 -0.29 -24.06 -0.99
N TYR A 87 -0.01 -23.32 0.09
CA TYR A 87 1.27 -23.29 0.79
C TYR A 87 1.10 -23.24 2.34
N PRO A 88 0.23 -24.08 2.95
CA PRO A 88 -0.12 -24.00 4.37
C PRO A 88 1.06 -24.15 5.33
N GLU A 89 2.17 -24.73 4.87
CA GLU A 89 3.38 -24.96 5.66
C GLU A 89 4.22 -23.70 5.89
N TYR A 90 3.93 -22.59 5.18
CA TYR A 90 4.69 -21.35 5.30
C TYR A 90 3.97 -20.28 6.10
N THR A 91 4.73 -19.48 6.83
CA THR A 91 4.25 -18.18 7.30
C THR A 91 4.18 -17.20 6.12
N HIS A 92 3.01 -16.59 5.92
CA HIS A 92 2.79 -15.67 4.81
C HIS A 92 2.95 -14.21 5.24
N ILE A 93 3.80 -13.48 4.51
CA ILE A 93 3.99 -12.04 4.66
C ILE A 93 3.76 -11.37 3.30
N PHE A 94 2.81 -10.45 3.27
CA PHE A 94 2.55 -9.58 2.14
C PHE A 94 3.32 -8.28 2.31
N VAL A 95 4.02 -7.88 1.26
CA VAL A 95 4.83 -6.66 1.23
C VAL A 95 4.06 -5.69 0.35
N TYR A 96 4.06 -4.39 0.63
CA TYR A 96 3.41 -3.40 -0.21
C TYR A 96 4.35 -2.21 -0.33
N ASP A 97 4.30 -1.47 -1.44
CA ASP A 97 4.89 -0.14 -1.44
C ASP A 97 4.05 0.80 -0.56
N ASN A 98 4.63 1.94 -0.19
CA ASN A 98 4.00 2.93 0.69
C ASN A 98 3.06 3.87 -0.08
N ALA A 99 2.20 3.31 -0.93
CA ALA A 99 1.21 4.08 -1.67
C ALA A 99 0.09 4.56 -0.72
N PRO A 100 -0.50 5.75 -0.97
CA PRO A 100 -1.63 6.24 -0.17
C PRO A 100 -2.84 5.31 -0.14
N SER A 101 -3.08 4.55 -1.22
CA SER A 101 -4.16 3.54 -1.28
C SER A 101 -3.93 2.35 -0.35
N HIS A 102 -2.67 1.96 -0.14
CA HIS A 102 -2.28 0.82 0.69
C HIS A 102 -2.26 1.17 2.18
N THR A 103 -1.87 2.42 2.48
CA THR A 103 -1.76 2.95 3.84
C THR A 103 -3.02 3.65 4.34
N LYS A 104 -4.13 3.54 3.60
CA LYS A 104 -5.41 4.15 3.98
C LYS A 104 -5.91 3.54 5.28
N ARG A 105 -6.15 4.40 6.28
CA ARG A 105 -6.74 4.04 7.57
C ARG A 105 -8.28 3.92 7.48
N PRO A 106 -8.91 3.25 8.45
CA PRO A 106 -10.37 3.25 8.61
C PRO A 106 -10.96 4.68 8.62
N GLU A 107 -12.21 4.82 8.17
CA GLU A 107 -12.85 6.14 8.04
C GLU A 107 -13.07 6.84 9.39
N ASP A 108 -13.15 6.07 10.48
CA ASP A 108 -13.29 6.53 11.86
C ASP A 108 -11.94 6.66 12.59
N ALA A 109 -10.82 6.46 11.90
CA ALA A 109 -9.50 6.53 12.52
C ALA A 109 -9.17 7.95 13.01
N ILE A 110 -8.47 8.01 14.14
CA ILE A 110 -8.04 9.25 14.77
C ILE A 110 -7.07 10.02 13.86
N SER A 111 -7.32 11.33 13.68
CA SER A 111 -6.47 12.23 12.91
C SER A 111 -6.26 13.55 13.62
N ALA A 112 -5.26 13.62 14.51
CA ALA A 112 -4.94 14.83 15.27
C ALA A 112 -4.67 16.05 14.39
N ARG A 113 -4.08 15.84 13.20
CA ARG A 113 -3.72 16.93 12.27
C ARG A 113 -4.94 17.71 11.76
N ALA A 114 -6.12 17.10 11.73
CA ALA A 114 -7.34 17.73 11.23
C ALA A 114 -8.26 18.22 12.36
N MET A 115 -7.98 17.86 13.62
CA MET A 115 -8.85 18.18 14.74
C MET A 115 -8.83 19.68 15.06
N PRO A 116 -10.00 20.33 15.18
CA PRO A 116 -10.06 21.75 15.55
C PRO A 116 -9.65 21.95 17.01
N LYS A 117 -9.06 23.12 17.31
CA LYS A 117 -8.68 23.50 18.68
C LYS A 117 -9.90 23.63 19.61
N GLY A 118 -10.95 24.27 19.12
CA GLY A 118 -12.19 24.53 19.85
C GLY A 118 -13.31 23.55 19.51
N GLU A 119 -14.38 23.61 20.30
CA GLU A 119 -15.58 22.82 20.09
C GLU A 119 -16.22 23.13 18.73
N VAL A 120 -16.68 22.10 18.03
CA VAL A 120 -17.44 22.25 16.78
C VAL A 120 -18.60 21.27 16.75
N LYS A 121 -19.75 21.70 16.21
CA LYS A 121 -20.97 20.89 16.19
C LYS A 121 -20.83 19.61 15.35
N ILE A 122 -20.10 19.67 14.24
CA ILE A 122 -19.93 18.56 13.30
C ILE A 122 -18.44 18.37 13.00
N PHE A 123 -17.90 17.21 13.38
CA PHE A 123 -16.55 16.79 13.02
C PHE A 123 -16.48 15.25 12.92
N PRO A 124 -15.82 14.66 11.92
CA PRO A 124 -15.16 15.32 10.78
C PRO A 124 -16.11 16.15 9.91
N ARG A 125 -15.56 17.15 9.20
CA ARG A 125 -16.38 18.04 8.36
C ARG A 125 -16.92 17.27 7.14
N PRO A 126 -18.14 17.60 6.64
CA PRO A 126 -18.67 16.97 5.43
C PRO A 126 -17.74 17.19 4.24
N ILE A 127 -17.51 16.13 3.48
CA ILE A 127 -16.69 16.13 2.26
C ILE A 127 -17.57 15.96 1.03
N THR A 128 -17.20 16.60 -0.08
CA THR A 128 -17.86 16.38 -1.36
C THR A 128 -17.26 15.17 -2.05
N VAL A 129 -18.06 14.13 -2.24
CA VAL A 129 -17.68 12.92 -2.95
C VAL A 129 -18.29 12.95 -4.34
N LYS A 130 -17.48 12.68 -5.37
CA LYS A 130 -17.96 12.51 -6.74
C LYS A 130 -18.25 11.03 -7.01
N ARG A 131 -19.49 10.71 -7.36
CA ARG A 131 -19.92 9.34 -7.68
C ARG A 131 -19.58 8.98 -9.13
N SER A 132 -19.63 7.68 -9.44
CA SER A 132 -19.34 7.14 -10.77
C SER A 132 -20.27 7.66 -11.87
N ASN A 133 -21.52 7.99 -11.53
CA ASN A 133 -22.49 8.61 -12.43
C ASN A 133 -22.26 10.13 -12.66
N GLY A 134 -21.17 10.70 -12.14
CA GLY A 134 -20.81 12.11 -12.30
C GLY A 134 -21.48 13.06 -11.31
N THR A 135 -22.42 12.59 -10.47
CA THR A 135 -23.04 13.43 -9.45
C THR A 135 -22.09 13.69 -8.28
N THR A 136 -22.35 14.78 -7.55
CA THR A 136 -21.62 15.09 -6.32
C THR A 136 -22.57 15.02 -5.14
N GLU A 137 -22.07 14.50 -4.02
CA GLU A 137 -22.82 14.35 -2.79
C GLU A 137 -21.96 14.80 -1.61
N LYS A 138 -22.58 15.50 -0.66
CA LYS A 138 -21.92 15.82 0.62
C LYS A 138 -22.11 14.64 1.57
N VAL A 139 -21.01 13.98 1.91
CA VAL A 139 -20.98 12.86 2.85
C VAL A 139 -20.29 13.33 4.12
N THR A 140 -20.91 13.09 5.27
CA THR A 140 -20.28 13.32 6.58
C THR A 140 -19.52 12.04 6.96
N PRO A 141 -18.20 12.10 7.15
CA PRO A 141 -17.44 10.94 7.64
C PRO A 141 -17.93 10.52 9.04
N PRO A 142 -17.73 9.25 9.44
CA PRO A 142 -18.10 8.81 10.77
C PRO A 142 -17.36 9.60 11.86
N ARG A 143 -17.93 9.63 13.07
CA ARG A 143 -17.22 10.15 14.25
C ARG A 143 -15.94 9.35 14.45
N MET A 144 -14.88 10.03 14.87
CA MET A 144 -13.65 9.33 15.22
C MET A 144 -13.90 8.43 16.43
N GLU A 145 -13.25 7.29 16.43
CA GLU A 145 -13.21 6.40 17.59
C GLU A 145 -12.59 7.11 18.82
N PRO A 146 -12.91 6.66 20.04
CA PRO A 146 -12.31 7.21 21.25
C PRO A 146 -10.80 6.96 21.28
N GLY A 147 -10.04 7.93 21.81
CA GLY A 147 -8.63 7.75 22.12
C GLY A 147 -8.43 6.74 23.24
N ARG A 148 -7.26 6.10 23.30
CA ARG A 148 -6.91 5.14 24.35
C ARG A 148 -5.75 5.70 25.19
N LEU A 149 -6.03 6.01 26.45
CA LEU A 149 -5.04 6.54 27.39
C LEU A 149 -4.02 5.45 27.81
N PRO A 150 -2.87 5.83 28.42
CA PRO A 150 -1.84 4.86 28.84
C PRO A 150 -2.32 3.78 29.82
N ASP A 151 -3.35 4.07 30.61
CA ASP A 151 -4.01 3.15 31.53
C ASP A 151 -5.03 2.22 30.83
N GLY A 152 -5.22 2.38 29.51
CA GLY A 152 -6.17 1.64 28.69
C GLY A 152 -7.58 2.25 28.66
N THR A 153 -7.84 3.31 29.42
CA THR A 153 -9.14 3.98 29.48
C THR A 153 -9.47 4.64 28.14
N LEU A 154 -10.72 4.52 27.70
CA LEU A 154 -11.20 5.17 26.48
C LEU A 154 -11.63 6.60 26.77
N GLN A 155 -11.13 7.55 25.98
CA GLN A 155 -11.54 8.94 26.03
C GLN A 155 -12.38 9.28 24.80
N SER A 156 -13.67 9.56 25.00
CA SER A 156 -14.51 10.13 23.94
C SER A 156 -14.04 11.54 23.58
N PHE A 157 -13.90 11.80 22.28
CA PHE A 157 -13.63 13.14 21.75
C PHE A 157 -14.89 13.98 21.52
N TYR A 158 -16.06 13.39 21.76
CA TYR A 158 -17.34 14.01 21.54
C TYR A 158 -18.06 14.20 22.88
N LEU A 159 -18.84 15.28 22.99
CA LEU A 159 -19.79 15.42 24.08
C LEU A 159 -20.88 14.34 23.96
N PRO A 160 -21.41 13.83 25.08
CA PRO A 160 -22.46 12.83 25.07
C PRO A 160 -23.68 13.27 24.27
N ASP A 161 -24.39 12.32 23.65
CA ASP A 161 -25.60 12.62 22.89
C ASP A 161 -26.78 13.03 23.82
N ASP A 162 -26.65 12.82 25.13
CA ASP A 162 -27.59 13.23 26.19
C ASP A 162 -27.10 14.44 27.01
N HIS A 163 -26.04 15.13 26.58
CA HIS A 163 -25.48 16.32 27.25
C HIS A 163 -26.56 17.36 27.64
N GLU A 164 -26.41 17.98 28.81
CA GLU A 164 -27.39 18.91 29.40
C GLU A 164 -27.76 20.04 28.43
N ASP A 165 -26.75 20.69 27.85
CA ASP A 165 -26.96 21.63 26.76
C ASP A 165 -27.25 20.88 25.44
N VAL A 166 -28.52 20.95 25.03
CA VAL A 166 -29.05 20.34 23.81
C VAL A 166 -28.29 20.78 22.56
N ASN A 167 -27.82 22.04 22.52
CA ASN A 167 -27.09 22.57 21.37
C ASN A 167 -25.68 22.00 21.26
N ARG A 168 -25.15 21.39 22.33
CA ARG A 168 -23.80 20.84 22.40
C ARG A 168 -23.75 19.32 22.34
N ARG A 169 -24.89 18.64 22.45
CA ARG A 169 -25.01 17.18 22.27
C ARG A 169 -24.28 16.71 21.01
N GLY A 170 -23.41 15.72 21.18
CA GLY A 170 -22.68 15.09 20.09
C GLY A 170 -21.63 15.97 19.40
N SER A 171 -21.37 17.19 19.91
CA SER A 171 -20.34 18.06 19.35
C SER A 171 -18.95 17.50 19.61
N PHE A 172 -18.02 17.80 18.73
CA PHE A 172 -16.62 17.48 18.97
C PHE A 172 -16.04 18.48 19.97
N LYS A 173 -15.47 17.99 21.07
CA LYS A 173 -15.02 18.80 22.21
C LYS A 173 -13.96 19.86 21.86
N GLY A 174 -13.16 19.60 20.83
CA GLY A 174 -11.97 20.39 20.52
C GLY A 174 -10.73 19.90 21.25
N MET A 175 -9.57 20.03 20.60
CA MET A 175 -8.29 19.56 21.15
C MET A 175 -7.95 20.16 22.50
N ALA A 176 -8.25 21.44 22.72
CA ALA A 176 -7.92 22.10 23.98
C ALA A 176 -8.66 21.45 25.15
N GLN A 177 -9.95 21.12 24.97
CA GLN A 177 -10.73 20.45 26.01
C GLN A 177 -10.24 19.02 26.25
N ILE A 178 -10.00 18.26 25.17
CA ILE A 178 -9.49 16.87 25.24
C ILE A 178 -8.15 16.82 26.00
N LEU A 179 -7.25 17.78 25.76
CA LEU A 179 -5.96 17.87 26.45
C LEU A 179 -6.10 18.29 27.92
N ARG A 180 -7.02 19.21 28.24
CA ARG A 180 -7.30 19.58 29.64
C ARG A 180 -7.86 18.41 30.45
N GLU A 181 -8.73 17.59 29.84
CA GLU A 181 -9.22 16.34 30.45
C GLU A 181 -8.08 15.35 30.75
N ARG A 182 -6.96 15.43 30.01
CA ARG A 182 -5.74 14.63 30.26
C ARG A 182 -4.75 15.29 31.23
N GLY A 183 -5.08 16.45 31.80
CA GLY A 183 -4.17 17.22 32.65
C GLY A 183 -3.06 17.97 31.89
N LEU A 184 -3.13 18.05 30.56
CA LEU A 184 -2.11 18.67 29.70
C LEU A 184 -2.44 20.15 29.42
N TYR A 185 -2.57 20.95 30.47
CA TYR A 185 -3.01 22.35 30.39
C TYR A 185 -2.09 23.22 29.53
N GLU A 186 -0.77 23.11 29.70
CA GLU A 186 0.19 23.87 28.89
C GLU A 186 0.13 23.54 27.40
N ALA A 187 -0.13 22.27 27.07
CA ALA A 187 -0.29 21.84 25.69
C ALA A 187 -1.61 22.36 25.09
N ALA A 188 -2.69 22.39 25.88
CA ALA A 188 -3.99 22.92 25.46
C ALA A 188 -3.94 24.40 25.06
N GLU A 189 -3.05 25.19 25.66
CA GLU A 189 -2.89 26.61 25.35
C GLU A 189 -2.13 26.87 24.04
N LYS A 190 -1.31 25.91 23.59
CA LYS A 190 -0.57 26.03 22.33
C LYS A 190 -1.50 26.09 21.11
N LYS A 191 -1.02 26.57 19.96
CA LYS A 191 -1.77 26.55 18.69
C LYS A 191 -1.74 25.14 18.11
N ALA A 192 -2.83 24.68 17.50
CA ALA A 192 -3.03 23.29 17.02
C ALA A 192 -1.94 22.73 16.08
N GLU A 193 -1.03 23.56 15.58
CA GLU A 193 0.07 23.20 14.67
C GLU A 193 1.44 23.08 15.36
N CYS A 194 1.53 23.22 16.69
CA CYS A 194 2.81 23.18 17.40
C CYS A 194 3.32 21.74 17.64
N ARG A 195 4.65 21.54 17.64
CA ARG A 195 5.32 20.24 17.84
C ARG A 195 5.02 19.51 19.17
N GLY A 196 4.33 20.15 20.12
CA GLY A 196 3.90 19.56 21.38
C GLY A 196 2.49 18.93 21.38
N PHE A 197 1.84 18.84 20.22
CA PHE A 197 0.50 18.26 20.04
C PHE A 197 0.49 16.75 19.76
N ASN A 198 1.65 16.10 19.72
CA ASN A 198 1.78 14.67 19.43
C ASN A 198 1.49 13.85 20.69
N GLN A 199 0.32 13.20 20.74
CA GLN A 199 0.02 12.19 21.75
C GLN A 199 0.16 10.80 21.11
N PRO A 200 0.76 9.81 21.80
CA PRO A 200 1.01 8.49 21.23
C PRO A 200 -0.26 7.79 20.72
N ASP A 201 -1.39 7.95 21.43
CA ASP A 201 -2.67 7.36 21.06
C ASP A 201 -3.33 8.03 19.85
N PHE A 202 -2.84 9.20 19.43
CA PHE A 202 -3.25 9.87 18.20
C PHE A 202 -2.40 9.46 16.99
N GLU A 203 -1.25 8.80 17.19
CA GLU A 203 -0.28 8.56 16.13
C GLU A 203 -0.46 7.20 15.42
N SER A 204 -0.99 6.16 16.08
CA SER A 204 -0.94 4.81 15.52
C SER A 204 -2.28 4.06 15.51
N ARG A 205 -2.95 4.09 14.36
CA ARG A 205 -3.82 2.98 13.95
C ARG A 205 -3.29 2.37 12.66
N ASP A 206 -3.42 1.06 12.59
CA ASP A 206 -3.16 0.27 11.40
C ASP A 206 -3.97 0.77 10.20
N SER A 207 -3.42 0.60 9.01
CA SER A 207 -4.20 0.71 7.78
C SER A 207 -5.29 -0.36 7.72
N ASN A 208 -6.33 -0.13 6.90
CA ASN A 208 -7.37 -1.15 6.63
C ASN A 208 -6.73 -2.46 6.16
N LEU A 209 -5.63 -2.36 5.40
CA LEU A 209 -4.91 -3.49 4.85
C LEU A 209 -4.22 -4.33 5.94
N GLU A 210 -3.56 -3.68 6.90
CA GLU A 210 -2.96 -4.34 8.06
C GLU A 210 -4.01 -4.97 8.98
N GLU A 211 -5.14 -4.30 9.23
CA GLU A 211 -6.23 -4.86 10.03
C GLU A 211 -6.80 -6.13 9.41
N VAL A 212 -7.06 -6.12 8.10
CA VAL A 212 -7.55 -7.30 7.38
C VAL A 212 -6.52 -8.41 7.35
N ALA A 213 -5.25 -8.08 7.09
CA ALA A 213 -4.15 -9.05 7.15
C ALA A 213 -4.11 -9.79 8.50
N ARG A 214 -4.18 -9.05 9.62
CA ARG A 214 -4.17 -9.62 10.96
C ARG A 214 -5.39 -10.53 11.21
N LYS A 215 -6.59 -10.10 10.81
CA LYS A 215 -7.81 -10.89 10.95
C LYS A 215 -7.74 -12.20 10.17
N LEU A 216 -7.03 -12.22 9.04
CA LEU A 216 -6.82 -13.40 8.22
C LEU A 216 -5.61 -14.25 8.65
N GLY A 217 -4.94 -13.91 9.77
CA GLY A 217 -3.78 -14.65 10.26
C GLY A 217 -2.50 -14.45 9.45
N THR A 218 -2.39 -13.33 8.72
CA THR A 218 -1.19 -12.96 7.95
C THR A 218 -0.65 -11.60 8.39
N ARG A 219 0.44 -11.14 7.77
CA ARG A 219 1.08 -9.85 8.06
C ARG A 219 1.33 -9.07 6.79
N VAL A 220 1.10 -7.76 6.88
CA VAL A 220 1.48 -6.78 5.85
C VAL A 220 2.72 -6.01 6.32
N ILE A 221 3.63 -5.71 5.40
CA ILE A 221 4.79 -4.84 5.61
C ILE A 221 4.82 -3.80 4.50
N PHE A 222 4.94 -2.53 4.87
CA PHE A 222 5.17 -1.46 3.91
C PHE A 222 6.65 -1.20 3.69
N LEU A 223 7.05 -1.10 2.43
CA LEU A 223 8.39 -0.65 2.08
C LEU A 223 8.56 0.84 2.43
N PRO A 224 9.79 1.30 2.68
CA PRO A 224 10.09 2.72 2.80
C PRO A 224 9.60 3.54 1.59
N LYS A 225 9.14 4.78 1.85
CA LYS A 225 8.71 5.70 0.78
C LYS A 225 9.87 5.98 -0.17
N TYR A 226 9.60 5.97 -1.47
CA TYR A 226 10.56 6.30 -2.54
C TYR A 226 11.72 5.31 -2.72
N HIS A 227 11.58 4.07 -2.24
CA HIS A 227 12.58 3.01 -2.38
C HIS A 227 12.08 1.83 -3.24
N CYS A 228 11.84 2.08 -4.53
CA CYS A 228 11.29 1.08 -5.44
C CYS A 228 12.25 -0.09 -5.72
N GLU A 229 13.56 0.10 -5.52
CA GLU A 229 14.60 -0.92 -5.63
C GLU A 229 14.46 -2.05 -4.58
N LEU A 230 13.76 -1.78 -3.48
CA LEU A 230 13.43 -2.76 -2.44
C LEU A 230 12.24 -3.65 -2.83
N ASN A 231 11.54 -3.30 -3.92
CA ASN A 231 10.38 -4.03 -4.40
C ASN A 231 10.74 -4.89 -5.64
N PRO A 232 11.00 -6.20 -5.51
CA PRO A 232 11.47 -7.01 -6.62
C PRO A 232 10.47 -7.12 -7.78
N ILE A 233 9.17 -6.90 -7.51
CA ILE A 233 8.14 -6.91 -8.55
C ILE A 233 8.31 -5.77 -9.57
N GLU A 234 8.98 -4.67 -9.22
CA GLU A 234 9.27 -3.57 -10.15
C GLU A 234 10.14 -4.03 -11.33
N GLN A 235 11.05 -4.96 -11.06
CA GLN A 235 11.87 -5.55 -12.12
C GLN A 235 11.07 -6.54 -12.97
N CYS A 236 10.08 -7.24 -12.37
CA CYS A 236 9.12 -8.04 -13.14
C CYS A 236 8.33 -7.15 -14.10
N TRP A 237 7.84 -6.00 -13.62
CA TRP A 237 7.16 -5.00 -14.45
C TRP A 237 8.07 -4.46 -15.55
N GLY A 238 9.32 -4.14 -15.25
CA GLY A 238 10.31 -3.72 -16.25
C GLY A 238 10.52 -4.77 -17.34
N TYR A 239 10.65 -6.05 -16.95
CA TYR A 239 10.79 -7.16 -17.89
C TYR A 239 9.55 -7.31 -18.77
N ALA A 240 8.36 -7.34 -18.17
CA ALA A 240 7.10 -7.49 -18.91
C ALA A 240 6.85 -6.31 -19.85
N LYS A 241 7.12 -5.07 -19.42
CA LYS A 241 7.06 -3.89 -20.30
C LYS A 241 7.94 -4.04 -21.53
N ARG A 242 9.17 -4.55 -21.36
CA ARG A 242 10.09 -4.80 -22.47
C ARG A 242 9.52 -5.86 -23.42
N LYS A 243 8.97 -6.96 -22.89
CA LYS A 243 8.37 -8.03 -23.71
C LYS A 243 7.14 -7.56 -24.47
N TYR A 244 6.23 -6.84 -23.82
CA TYR A 244 5.06 -6.25 -24.46
C TYR A 244 5.44 -5.30 -25.61
N ARG A 245 6.49 -4.49 -25.45
CA ARG A 245 6.96 -3.58 -26.52
C ARG A 245 7.50 -4.31 -27.76
N GLN A 246 7.80 -5.61 -27.65
CA GLN A 246 8.22 -6.44 -28.78
C GLN A 246 7.02 -7.06 -29.52
N MET A 247 5.81 -6.96 -28.96
CA MET A 247 4.60 -7.46 -29.58
C MET A 247 4.14 -6.51 -30.70
N PRO A 248 3.41 -7.01 -31.71
CA PRO A 248 2.81 -6.17 -32.74
C PRO A 248 1.96 -5.04 -32.12
N PRO A 249 2.01 -3.82 -32.67
CA PRO A 249 1.19 -2.73 -32.19
C PRO A 249 -0.30 -3.07 -32.38
N THR A 250 -1.10 -2.75 -31.37
CA THR A 250 -2.55 -2.98 -31.40
C THR A 250 -3.28 -1.86 -30.66
N ASN A 251 -4.47 -1.54 -31.15
CA ASN A 251 -5.46 -0.68 -30.49
C ASN A 251 -6.65 -1.49 -29.96
N ASN A 252 -6.67 -2.81 -30.21
CA ASN A 252 -7.69 -3.70 -29.68
C ASN A 252 -7.34 -4.07 -28.24
N GLU A 253 -8.20 -3.68 -27.31
CA GLU A 253 -7.95 -3.85 -25.89
C GLU A 253 -7.84 -5.31 -25.45
N ASN A 254 -8.64 -6.21 -26.03
CA ASN A 254 -8.55 -7.64 -25.70
C ASN A 254 -7.20 -8.21 -26.16
N THR A 255 -6.72 -7.79 -27.33
CA THR A 255 -5.38 -8.14 -27.80
C THR A 255 -4.30 -7.56 -26.89
N MET A 256 -4.46 -6.31 -26.43
CA MET A 256 -3.54 -5.71 -25.44
C MET A 256 -3.50 -6.54 -24.15
N ILE A 257 -4.65 -6.90 -23.58
CA ILE A 257 -4.73 -7.71 -22.37
C ILE A 257 -4.04 -9.07 -22.58
N LYS A 258 -4.27 -9.72 -23.73
CA LYS A 258 -3.60 -10.97 -24.09
C LYS A 258 -2.07 -10.80 -24.10
N TYR A 259 -1.57 -9.76 -24.77
CA TYR A 259 -0.13 -9.46 -24.81
C TYR A 259 0.45 -9.11 -23.45
N ILE A 260 -0.30 -8.42 -22.60
CA ILE A 260 0.12 -8.13 -21.22
C ILE A 260 0.27 -9.43 -20.43
N ILE A 261 -0.73 -10.32 -20.48
CA ILE A 261 -0.69 -11.60 -19.80
C ILE A 261 0.48 -12.45 -20.31
N GLU A 262 0.65 -12.55 -21.63
CA GLU A 262 1.74 -13.29 -22.25
C GLU A 262 3.12 -12.73 -21.83
N ALA A 263 3.27 -11.41 -21.82
CA ALA A 263 4.50 -10.76 -21.37
C ALA A 263 4.79 -11.02 -19.88
N LEU A 264 3.77 -11.01 -19.02
CA LEU A 264 3.90 -11.31 -17.59
C LEU A 264 4.26 -12.76 -17.32
N ASP A 265 3.61 -13.69 -18.03
CA ASP A 265 3.80 -15.12 -17.83
C ASP A 265 5.11 -15.60 -18.50
N SER A 266 5.69 -14.81 -19.40
CA SER A 266 7.01 -15.07 -20.00
C SER A 266 8.22 -14.80 -19.08
N ILE A 267 8.01 -14.29 -17.87
CA ILE A 267 9.10 -13.98 -16.94
C ILE A 267 9.63 -15.30 -16.34
N PRO A 268 10.89 -15.70 -16.60
CA PRO A 268 11.44 -16.92 -16.03
C PRO A 268 11.59 -16.80 -14.51
N ILE A 269 11.32 -17.88 -13.78
CA ILE A 269 11.50 -17.93 -12.32
C ILE A 269 12.93 -17.54 -11.90
N ASP A 270 13.93 -17.92 -12.69
CA ASP A 270 15.32 -17.54 -12.48
C ASP A 270 15.57 -16.04 -12.54
N SER A 271 14.80 -15.31 -13.35
CA SER A 271 14.84 -13.84 -13.37
C SER A 271 14.21 -13.26 -12.11
N ILE A 272 13.06 -13.80 -11.68
CA ILE A 272 12.38 -13.38 -10.44
C ILE A 272 13.31 -13.56 -9.24
N ARG A 273 14.01 -14.70 -9.15
CA ARG A 273 15.02 -14.97 -8.11
C ARG A 273 16.14 -13.95 -8.12
N LYS A 274 16.68 -13.61 -9.29
CA LYS A 274 17.72 -12.57 -9.44
C LYS A 274 17.20 -11.19 -9.02
N PHE A 275 15.94 -10.87 -9.32
CA PHE A 275 15.33 -9.60 -8.92
C PHE A 275 15.19 -9.50 -7.40
N ALA A 276 14.73 -10.56 -6.74
CA ALA A 276 14.68 -10.65 -5.29
C ALA A 276 16.07 -10.54 -4.65
N ALA A 277 17.06 -11.26 -5.17
CA ALA A 277 18.44 -11.18 -4.69
C ALA A 277 18.99 -9.74 -4.82
N ARG A 278 18.68 -9.04 -5.92
CA ARG A 278 19.07 -7.62 -6.09
C ARG A 278 18.43 -6.73 -5.01
N SER A 279 17.14 -6.88 -4.73
CA SER A 279 16.49 -6.11 -3.65
C SER A 279 17.11 -6.40 -2.28
N GLN A 280 17.48 -7.65 -1.99
CA GLN A 280 18.20 -8.00 -0.75
C GLN A 280 19.56 -7.32 -0.63
N ARG A 281 20.30 -7.15 -1.73
CA ARG A 281 21.57 -6.39 -1.70
C ARG A 281 21.37 -4.91 -1.41
N PHE A 282 20.26 -4.32 -1.88
CA PHE A 282 19.92 -2.95 -1.50
C PHE A 282 19.54 -2.85 -0.02
N ILE A 283 18.78 -3.81 0.50
CA ILE A 283 18.51 -3.90 1.95
C ILE A 283 19.80 -3.92 2.75
N ASP A 284 20.75 -4.77 2.36
CA ASP A 284 22.05 -4.89 3.01
C ASP A 284 22.91 -3.64 2.86
N ALA A 285 22.90 -3.00 1.70
CA ALA A 285 23.55 -1.70 1.51
C ALA A 285 23.03 -0.67 2.52
N TYR A 286 21.71 -0.54 2.64
CA TYR A 286 21.08 0.42 3.54
C TYR A 286 21.32 0.10 5.01
N ALA A 287 21.27 -1.19 5.39
CA ALA A 287 21.60 -1.63 6.74
C ALA A 287 23.06 -1.28 7.12
N ASN A 288 23.97 -1.30 6.14
CA ASN A 288 25.37 -0.91 6.31
C ASN A 288 25.61 0.59 6.00
N HIS A 289 24.58 1.43 6.18
CA HIS A 289 24.61 2.89 6.01
C HIS A 289 25.12 3.38 4.63
N LYS A 290 25.00 2.56 3.59
CA LYS A 290 25.28 2.98 2.21
C LYS A 290 23.99 3.57 1.63
N ASN A 291 24.05 4.79 1.13
CA ASN A 291 22.91 5.48 0.52
C ASN A 291 23.25 5.98 -0.88
N GLY A 292 22.21 6.31 -1.67
CA GLY A 292 22.36 6.85 -3.02
C GLY A 292 23.27 6.00 -3.91
N GLU A 293 24.28 6.64 -4.51
CA GLU A 293 25.24 6.00 -5.41
C GLU A 293 26.01 4.83 -4.76
N LYS A 294 26.36 4.95 -3.46
CA LYS A 294 27.09 3.89 -2.75
C LYS A 294 26.25 2.62 -2.59
N ALA A 295 24.93 2.77 -2.42
CA ALA A 295 24.03 1.63 -2.35
C ALA A 295 23.89 0.94 -3.72
N ILE A 296 23.84 1.73 -4.80
CA ILE A 296 23.81 1.21 -6.18
C ILE A 296 25.11 0.46 -6.48
N GLU A 297 26.25 1.05 -6.16
CA GLU A 297 27.56 0.44 -6.36
C GLU A 297 27.66 -0.89 -5.61
N TRP A 298 27.29 -0.92 -4.34
CA TRP A 298 27.25 -2.15 -3.55
C TRP A 298 26.36 -3.23 -4.18
N ALA A 299 25.11 -2.88 -4.51
CA ALA A 299 24.14 -3.85 -5.01
C ALA A 299 24.48 -4.39 -6.41
N THR A 300 25.24 -3.63 -7.21
CA THR A 300 25.52 -3.94 -8.61
C THR A 300 26.94 -4.43 -8.88
N LYS A 301 27.95 -3.91 -8.17
CA LYS A 301 29.37 -4.14 -8.47
C LYS A 301 30.08 -5.05 -7.47
N GLU A 302 29.65 -5.07 -6.20
CA GLU A 302 30.36 -5.80 -5.15
C GLU A 302 30.19 -7.33 -5.27
N PHE A 303 29.02 -7.77 -5.72
CA PHE A 303 28.67 -9.19 -5.79
C PHE A 303 29.08 -9.78 -7.15
N ARG A 304 30.04 -10.72 -7.14
CA ARG A 304 30.58 -11.35 -8.35
C ARG A 304 29.57 -12.26 -9.08
N SER A 305 28.56 -12.78 -8.38
CA SER A 305 27.51 -13.62 -8.97
C SER A 305 26.15 -12.93 -8.92
N HIS A 306 25.36 -13.04 -9.99
CA HIS A 306 23.97 -12.55 -10.04
C HIS A 306 23.02 -13.24 -9.07
N ARG A 307 23.37 -14.44 -8.56
CA ARG A 307 22.57 -15.20 -7.59
C ARG A 307 23.01 -14.98 -6.14
N GLN A 308 24.17 -14.36 -5.94
CA GLN A 308 24.73 -14.16 -4.60
C GLN A 308 23.85 -13.20 -3.79
N THR A 309 23.52 -13.59 -2.57
CA THR A 309 22.85 -12.75 -1.58
C THR A 309 23.86 -12.35 -0.50
N PRO A 310 23.70 -11.20 0.15
CA PRO A 310 24.48 -10.86 1.34
C PRO A 310 24.32 -11.93 2.44
N ALA A 311 25.29 -12.03 3.35
CA ALA A 311 25.13 -12.85 4.55
C ALA A 311 23.90 -12.36 5.34
N HIS A 312 23.11 -13.30 5.86
CA HIS A 312 21.73 -13.05 6.31
C HIS A 312 21.64 -11.92 7.34
N ILE A 313 21.05 -10.78 6.96
CA ILE A 313 20.53 -9.79 7.90
C ILE A 313 19.20 -10.35 8.42
N SER A 314 18.97 -10.39 9.73
CA SER A 314 17.70 -10.86 10.27
C SER A 314 16.57 -9.89 9.89
N TYR A 315 15.35 -10.39 9.67
CA TYR A 315 14.21 -9.53 9.30
C TYR A 315 13.96 -8.38 10.29
N GLU A 316 14.36 -8.57 11.55
CA GLU A 316 14.27 -7.59 12.65
C GLU A 316 15.19 -6.38 12.43
N GLN A 317 16.31 -6.57 11.72
CA GLN A 317 17.32 -5.53 11.45
C GLN A 317 16.98 -4.65 10.24
N ILE A 318 16.01 -5.04 9.40
CA ILE A 318 15.68 -4.37 8.13
C ILE A 318 14.85 -3.09 8.36
N ALA A 319 14.14 -2.97 9.49
CA ALA A 319 13.38 -1.77 9.83
C ALA A 319 12.98 -1.75 11.33
N PRO A 320 13.92 -1.55 12.27
CA PRO A 320 13.67 -1.68 13.72
C PRO A 320 12.57 -0.74 14.25
N GLN A 321 12.28 0.35 13.54
CA GLN A 321 11.33 1.39 13.93
C GLN A 321 9.93 1.27 13.26
N TYR A 322 9.72 0.20 12.47
CA TYR A 322 8.40 -0.15 11.89
C TYR A 322 7.91 -1.54 12.30
N VAL A 323 8.64 -2.23 13.19
CA VAL A 323 8.17 -3.44 13.85
C VAL A 323 7.53 -3.01 15.16
N HIS A 324 6.20 -2.90 15.20
CA HIS A 324 5.52 -3.05 16.49
C HIS A 324 5.75 -4.49 16.95
N THR A 325 6.76 -4.68 17.80
CA THR A 325 6.90 -5.91 18.60
C THR A 325 5.79 -5.91 19.64
N GLN A 326 4.57 -6.25 19.22
CA GLN A 326 3.64 -6.88 20.14
C GLN A 326 4.04 -8.34 20.19
N THR A 327 4.55 -8.77 21.34
CA THR A 327 4.75 -10.18 21.68
C THR A 327 3.43 -10.92 21.52
N TYR A 328 3.28 -11.65 20.42
CA TYR A 328 2.16 -12.56 20.24
C TYR A 328 2.42 -13.81 21.07
N VAL A 329 1.75 -13.91 22.22
CA VAL A 329 1.57 -15.20 22.90
C VAL A 329 0.49 -15.93 22.11
N PHE A 330 0.88 -16.90 21.30
CA PHE A 330 -0.06 -17.87 20.77
C PHE A 330 -0.49 -18.75 21.95
N SER A 331 -1.72 -18.59 22.41
CA SER A 331 -2.35 -19.60 23.25
C SER A 331 -2.56 -20.84 22.39
N SER A 332 -1.81 -21.90 22.73
CA SER A 332 -1.93 -23.26 22.19
C SER A 332 -3.34 -23.82 22.27
#